data_AF-A0A496SLY1-F1
#
_entry.id   AF-A0A496SLY1-F1
#
_cell.length_a   1.000
_cell.length_b   1.000
_cell.length_c   1.000
_cell.angle_alpha   90.00
_cell.angle_beta   90.00
_cell.angle_gamma   90.00
#
_symmetry.space_group_name_H-M   'P 1'
#
loop_
_entity.id
_entity.type
_entity.pdbx_description
1 polymer ?
#
loop_
_entity_poly.entity_id
_entity_poly.type
_entity_poly.pdbx_seq_one_letter_code
_entity_poly.pdbx_strand_id
1 'polypeptide(L)'
;MTLGEMYRFVLGEGMRVDPRGEEGLRKVLEGRRDAYGRLEEEERARYDTERLTNPYGDLRIVHGREGTEVRGLLVGLDPGPEEVVAAKVLKNSGERVDLLVSYSPCAFPSKVSLRDLVELRGEVLCRTGVPPGRARACFPSSEPEDRRAEDLARLLDVPVLTVGSV
;
A
#
# COMPACT_ATOMS: atom_id res chain seq x y z
N MET A 1 -7.73 18.69 -1.27
CA MET A 1 -6.71 17.83 -0.66
C MET A 1 -5.86 17.26 -1.79
N THR A 2 -4.55 17.20 -1.62
CA THR A 2 -3.64 16.58 -2.60
C THR A 2 -3.51 15.07 -2.34
N LEU A 3 -3.00 14.33 -3.33
CA LEU A 3 -2.72 12.89 -3.18
C LEU A 3 -1.78 12.61 -1.99
N GLY A 4 -0.73 13.43 -1.82
CA GLY A 4 0.22 13.28 -0.71
C GLY A 4 -0.38 13.65 0.65
N GLU A 5 -1.30 14.61 0.71
CA GLU A 5 -2.08 14.88 1.93
C GLU A 5 -2.98 13.70 2.28
N MET A 6 -3.65 13.11 1.29
CA MET A 6 -4.53 11.97 1.51
C MET A 6 -3.76 10.73 1.97
N TYR A 7 -2.62 10.43 1.35
CA TYR A 7 -1.74 9.35 1.79
C TYR A 7 -1.32 9.53 3.26
N ARG A 8 -0.87 10.74 3.63
CA ARG A 8 -0.45 11.03 5.02
C ARG A 8 -1.61 10.95 6.01
N PHE A 9 -2.79 11.40 5.61
CA PHE A 9 -4.00 11.27 6.42
C PHE A 9 -4.34 9.81 6.69
N VAL A 10 -4.39 8.97 5.64
CA VAL A 10 -4.68 7.53 5.76
C VAL A 10 -3.62 6.83 6.61
N LEU A 11 -2.34 7.13 6.40
CA LEU A 11 -1.24 6.61 7.21
C LEU A 11 -1.41 6.96 8.70
N GLY A 12 -1.68 8.24 8.99
CA GLY A 12 -1.86 8.71 10.36
C GLY A 12 -3.07 8.06 11.05
N GLU A 13 -4.20 7.96 10.35
CA GLU A 13 -5.40 7.32 10.89
C GLU A 13 -5.17 5.83 11.14
N GLY A 14 -4.53 5.10 10.23
CA GLY A 14 -4.16 3.70 10.45
C GLY A 14 -3.29 3.52 11.67
N MET A 15 -2.22 4.31 11.79
CA MET A 15 -1.32 4.24 12.96
C MET A 15 -2.04 4.54 14.27
N ARG A 16 -3.06 5.43 14.24
CA ARG A 16 -3.85 5.80 15.41
C ARG A 16 -4.78 4.67 15.88
N VAL A 17 -5.35 3.90 14.96
CA VAL A 17 -6.30 2.81 15.29
C VAL A 17 -5.67 1.42 15.24
N ASP A 18 -4.37 1.32 14.95
CA ASP A 18 -3.70 0.05 14.76
C ASP A 18 -3.82 -0.85 16.00
N PRO A 19 -4.28 -2.11 15.85
CA PRO A 19 -4.42 -3.03 16.97
C PRO A 19 -3.07 -3.29 17.68
N ARG A 20 -1.93 -3.13 17.00
CA ARG A 20 -0.58 -3.27 17.59
C ARG A 20 -0.29 -2.20 18.64
N GLY A 21 -0.96 -1.06 18.56
CA GLY A 21 -0.72 0.11 19.41
C GLY A 21 0.63 0.79 19.13
N GLU A 22 0.84 1.93 19.77
CA GLU A 22 2.03 2.77 19.54
C GLU A 22 3.35 2.02 19.78
N GLU A 23 3.44 1.21 20.84
CA GLU A 23 4.65 0.44 21.14
C GLU A 23 4.95 -0.62 20.09
N GLY A 24 3.91 -1.30 19.57
CA GLY A 24 4.05 -2.29 18.51
C GLY A 24 4.54 -1.65 17.21
N LEU A 25 3.92 -0.53 16.82
CA LEU A 25 4.35 0.24 15.66
C LEU A 25 5.80 0.75 15.80
N ARG A 26 6.16 1.26 16.98
CA ARG A 26 7.54 1.70 17.28
C ARG A 26 8.54 0.56 17.10
N LYS A 27 8.26 -0.63 17.64
CA LYS A 27 9.14 -1.81 17.50
C LYS A 27 9.33 -2.21 16.03
N VAL A 28 8.26 -2.18 15.23
CA VAL A 28 8.33 -2.48 13.79
C VAL A 28 9.24 -1.48 13.07
N LEU A 29 9.05 -0.18 13.31
CA LEU A 29 9.82 0.88 12.64
C LEU A 29 11.29 0.91 13.10
N GLU A 30 11.55 0.70 14.40
CA GLU A 30 12.91 0.57 14.94
C GLU A 30 13.64 -0.63 14.32
N GLY A 31 13.00 -1.80 14.28
CA GLY A 31 13.59 -2.99 13.65
C GLY A 31 13.94 -2.79 12.18
N ARG A 32 13.11 -2.03 11.43
CA ARG A 32 13.40 -1.66 10.03
C ARG A 32 14.56 -0.69 9.90
N ARG A 33 14.68 0.30 10.79
CA ARG A 33 15.81 1.25 10.83
C ARG A 33 17.11 0.55 11.18
N ASP A 34 17.09 -0.36 12.14
CA ASP A 34 18.25 -1.18 12.51
C ASP A 34 18.68 -2.07 11.34
N ALA A 35 17.73 -2.72 10.67
CA ALA A 35 18.02 -3.53 9.48
C ALA A 35 18.64 -2.67 8.37
N TYR A 36 18.06 -1.51 8.07
CA TYR A 36 18.59 -0.56 7.09
C TYR A 36 20.00 -0.07 7.45
N GLY A 37 20.26 0.18 8.73
CA GLY A 37 21.57 0.58 9.25
C GLY A 37 22.67 -0.47 9.08
N ARG A 38 22.31 -1.74 8.86
CA ARG A 38 23.25 -2.85 8.64
C ARG A 38 23.45 -3.20 7.16
N LEU A 39 22.68 -2.60 6.26
CA LEU A 39 22.82 -2.82 4.82
C LEU A 39 24.09 -2.17 4.29
N GLU A 40 24.72 -2.85 3.33
CA GLU A 40 25.83 -2.29 2.55
C GLU A 40 25.32 -1.21 1.58
N GLU A 41 26.22 -0.38 1.03
CA GLU A 41 25.87 0.78 0.20
C GLU A 41 24.99 0.40 -1.01
N GLU A 42 25.31 -0.70 -1.69
CA GLU A 42 24.54 -1.18 -2.85
C GLU A 42 23.12 -1.62 -2.45
N GLU A 43 22.97 -2.25 -1.28
CA GLU A 43 21.67 -2.68 -0.76
C GLU A 43 20.84 -1.48 -0.29
N ARG A 44 21.48 -0.50 0.38
CA ARG A 44 20.82 0.74 0.78
C ARG A 44 20.28 1.52 -0.41
N ALA A 45 20.99 1.53 -1.53
CA ALA A 45 20.56 2.20 -2.76
C ALA A 45 19.28 1.59 -3.36
N ARG A 46 19.01 0.31 -3.09
CA ARG A 46 17.80 -0.41 -3.55
C ARG A 46 16.72 -0.55 -2.49
N TYR A 47 16.99 -0.09 -1.26
CA TYR A 47 16.06 -0.21 -0.16
C TYR A 47 14.89 0.77 -0.31
N ASP A 48 13.69 0.28 -0.09
CA ASP A 48 12.49 1.11 -0.02
C ASP A 48 12.43 1.90 1.30
N THR A 49 12.94 3.13 1.27
CA THR A 49 13.06 4.00 2.44
C THR A 49 11.73 4.43 3.05
N GLU A 50 10.62 4.33 2.32
CA GLU A 50 9.29 4.63 2.87
C GLU A 50 8.94 3.67 4.02
N ARG A 51 9.48 2.44 4.00
CA ARG A 51 9.29 1.44 5.07
C ARG A 51 9.83 1.89 6.43
N LEU A 52 10.72 2.88 6.46
CA LEU A 52 11.30 3.44 7.69
C LEU A 52 10.32 4.35 8.44
N THR A 53 9.23 4.76 7.79
CA THR A 53 8.19 5.65 8.32
C THR A 53 6.78 5.12 8.15
N ASN A 54 6.55 4.20 7.20
CA ASN A 54 5.26 3.57 6.93
C ASN A 54 5.27 2.10 7.38
N PRO A 55 4.55 1.72 8.46
CA PRO A 55 4.51 0.34 8.94
C PRO A 55 3.66 -0.60 8.05
N TYR A 56 2.90 -0.06 7.09
CA TYR A 56 1.99 -0.80 6.22
C TYR A 56 2.62 -1.05 4.85
N GLY A 57 2.83 -2.33 4.51
CA GLY A 57 3.40 -2.72 3.21
C GLY A 57 2.49 -2.46 2.01
N ASP A 58 1.19 -2.28 2.25
CA ASP A 58 0.11 -2.18 1.27
C ASP A 58 -0.61 -0.82 1.26
N LEU A 59 -0.09 0.18 1.98
CA LEU A 59 -0.49 1.58 1.84
C LEU A 59 0.54 2.30 0.98
N ARG A 60 0.26 2.55 -0.32
CA ARG A 60 1.25 3.10 -1.27
C ARG A 60 0.61 3.99 -2.31
N ILE A 61 1.27 5.12 -2.61
CA ILE A 61 1.05 5.81 -3.89
C ILE A 61 1.77 5.02 -4.96
N VAL A 62 1.04 4.19 -5.70
CA VAL A 62 1.60 3.33 -6.75
C VAL A 62 1.96 4.17 -7.98
N HIS A 63 1.04 5.04 -8.40
CA HIS A 63 1.22 5.98 -9.50
C HIS A 63 0.60 7.34 -9.17
N GLY A 64 1.16 8.41 -9.73
CA GLY A 64 0.71 9.78 -9.53
C GLY A 64 1.68 10.63 -8.71
N ARG A 65 1.53 11.95 -8.81
CA ARG A 65 2.36 12.92 -8.09
C ARG A 65 1.67 13.28 -6.77
N GLU A 66 2.43 13.46 -5.70
CA GLU A 66 1.86 13.87 -4.40
C GLU A 66 1.09 15.19 -4.49
N GLY A 67 1.52 16.10 -5.36
CA GLY A 67 0.85 17.38 -5.61
C GLY A 67 -0.42 17.29 -6.47
N THR A 68 -0.82 16.11 -6.95
CA THR A 68 -2.07 15.94 -7.71
C THR A 68 -3.25 16.36 -6.84
N GLU A 69 -4.06 17.28 -7.34
CA GLU A 69 -5.31 17.68 -6.69
C GLU A 69 -6.35 16.57 -6.83
N VAL A 70 -6.93 16.13 -5.72
CA VAL A 70 -7.93 15.05 -5.70
C VAL A 70 -9.30 15.65 -5.35
N ARG A 71 -10.24 15.61 -6.30
CA ARG A 71 -11.61 16.10 -6.10
C ARG A 71 -12.68 15.01 -6.17
N GLY A 72 -12.34 13.84 -6.69
CA GLY A 72 -13.18 12.65 -6.56
C GLY A 72 -12.40 11.36 -6.75
N LEU A 73 -12.98 10.29 -6.23
CA LEU A 73 -12.36 8.98 -6.05
C LEU A 73 -13.17 7.92 -6.78
N LEU A 74 -12.48 6.97 -7.40
CA LEU A 74 -13.04 5.66 -7.73
C LEU A 74 -12.43 4.66 -6.74
N VAL A 75 -13.26 3.89 -6.03
CA VAL A 75 -12.78 2.92 -5.02
C VAL A 75 -13.10 1.52 -5.50
N GLY A 76 -12.08 0.67 -5.62
CA GLY A 76 -12.20 -0.73 -6.01
C GLY A 76 -11.68 -1.66 -4.91
N LEU A 77 -12.39 -2.77 -4.67
CA LEU A 77 -11.91 -3.81 -3.76
C LEU A 77 -10.72 -4.56 -4.35
N ASP A 78 -10.84 -4.99 -5.61
CA ASP A 78 -9.79 -5.66 -6.38
C ASP A 78 -9.81 -5.13 -7.82
N PRO A 79 -9.43 -3.86 -8.04
CA PRO A 79 -9.52 -3.24 -9.35
C PRO A 79 -8.54 -3.88 -10.34
N GLY A 80 -9.01 -4.11 -11.56
CA GLY A 80 -8.20 -4.58 -12.69
C GLY A 80 -7.91 -3.48 -13.71
N PRO A 81 -7.37 -3.86 -14.88
CA PRO A 81 -7.24 -2.96 -16.02
C PRO A 81 -8.55 -2.24 -16.40
N GLU A 82 -9.68 -2.90 -16.22
CA GLU A 82 -11.01 -2.37 -16.52
C GLU A 82 -11.38 -1.17 -15.63
N GLU A 83 -11.13 -1.20 -14.32
CA GLU A 83 -11.34 -0.02 -13.45
C GLU A 83 -10.39 1.11 -13.77
N VAL A 84 -9.16 0.81 -14.20
CA VAL A 84 -8.20 1.82 -14.65
C VAL A 84 -8.71 2.53 -15.91
N VAL A 85 -9.22 1.78 -16.89
CA VAL A 85 -9.86 2.35 -18.08
C VAL A 85 -11.11 3.14 -17.70
N ALA A 86 -11.95 2.59 -16.83
CA ALA A 86 -13.17 3.27 -16.36
C ALA A 86 -12.83 4.62 -15.70
N ALA A 87 -11.82 4.67 -14.83
CA ALA A 87 -11.36 5.92 -14.22
C ALA A 87 -10.99 6.96 -15.28
N LYS A 88 -10.24 6.54 -16.32
CA LYS A 88 -9.85 7.42 -17.42
C LYS A 88 -11.05 7.89 -18.25
N VAL A 89 -11.96 6.99 -18.60
CA VAL A 89 -13.16 7.29 -19.40
C VAL A 89 -14.09 8.24 -18.67
N LEU A 90 -14.33 8.00 -17.37
CA LEU A 90 -15.14 8.86 -16.52
C LEU A 90 -14.54 10.26 -16.44
N LYS A 91 -13.23 10.35 -16.17
CA LYS A 91 -12.52 11.63 -16.15
C LYS A 91 -12.63 12.39 -17.46
N ASN A 92 -12.43 11.70 -18.59
CA ASN A 92 -12.56 12.30 -19.92
C ASN A 92 -14.01 12.71 -20.26
N SER A 93 -15.00 12.07 -19.65
CA SER A 93 -16.43 12.40 -19.79
C SER A 93 -16.88 13.55 -18.90
N GLY A 94 -15.96 14.16 -18.14
CA GLY A 94 -16.23 15.29 -17.26
C GLY A 94 -16.59 14.91 -15.82
N GLU A 95 -16.61 13.62 -15.49
CA GLU A 95 -16.76 13.16 -14.11
C GLU A 95 -15.50 13.43 -13.30
N ARG A 96 -15.68 13.69 -12.00
CA ARG A 96 -14.57 13.95 -11.10
C ARG A 96 -13.99 12.65 -10.57
N VAL A 97 -13.15 12.01 -11.38
CA VAL A 97 -12.39 10.81 -10.99
C VAL A 97 -10.91 11.10 -11.14
N ASP A 98 -10.30 11.58 -10.06
CA ASP A 98 -8.89 12.01 -10.06
C ASP A 98 -7.94 10.95 -9.53
N LEU A 99 -8.47 9.96 -8.81
CA LEU A 99 -7.69 8.94 -8.12
C LEU A 99 -8.47 7.63 -8.05
N LEU A 100 -7.81 6.54 -8.43
CA LEU A 100 -8.25 5.19 -8.15
C LEU A 100 -7.68 4.73 -6.81
N VAL A 101 -8.54 4.32 -5.89
CA VAL A 101 -8.17 3.73 -4.60
C VAL A 101 -8.40 2.22 -4.68
N SER A 102 -7.36 1.46 -4.40
CA SER A 102 -7.40 -0.01 -4.40
C SER A 102 -7.31 -0.54 -2.98
N TYR A 103 -8.25 -1.40 -2.56
CA TYR A 103 -8.06 -2.20 -1.35
C TYR A 103 -7.06 -3.34 -1.58
N SER A 104 -7.09 -3.95 -2.76
CA SER A 104 -6.21 -5.06 -3.13
C SER A 104 -4.79 -4.53 -3.41
N PRO A 105 -3.79 -5.00 -2.65
CA PRO A 105 -2.40 -4.75 -3.01
C PRO A 105 -1.96 -5.57 -4.23
N CYS A 106 -2.68 -6.66 -4.55
CA CYS A 106 -2.32 -7.56 -5.63
C CYS A 106 -2.55 -6.95 -7.02
N ALA A 107 -3.53 -6.04 -7.14
CA ALA A 107 -3.79 -5.28 -8.36
C ALA A 107 -2.62 -4.38 -8.78
N PHE A 108 -1.79 -3.95 -7.82
CA PHE A 108 -0.75 -2.93 -8.02
C PHE A 108 0.55 -3.26 -7.26
N PRO A 109 1.26 -4.34 -7.67
CA PRO A 109 2.24 -4.98 -6.81
C PRO A 109 3.59 -4.26 -6.69
N SER A 110 3.97 -3.33 -7.58
CA SER A 110 5.36 -2.84 -7.67
C SER A 110 5.92 -2.14 -6.43
N LYS A 111 5.06 -1.57 -5.60
CA LYS A 111 5.45 -0.89 -4.36
C LYS A 111 4.96 -1.61 -3.11
N VAL A 112 4.22 -2.69 -3.29
CA VAL A 112 3.67 -3.47 -2.19
C VAL A 112 4.74 -4.46 -1.73
N SER A 113 4.84 -4.66 -0.42
CA SER A 113 5.56 -5.81 0.13
C SER A 113 4.58 -6.84 0.68
N LEU A 114 4.41 -7.98 -0.01
CA LEU A 114 3.56 -9.06 0.47
C LEU A 114 4.12 -9.65 1.77
N ARG A 115 5.45 -9.75 1.90
CA ARG A 115 6.10 -10.12 3.17
C ARG A 115 5.62 -9.24 4.32
N ASP A 116 5.63 -7.91 4.16
CA ASP A 116 5.17 -7.00 5.23
C ASP A 116 3.68 -7.20 5.54
N LEU A 117 2.86 -7.46 4.52
CA LEU A 117 1.44 -7.75 4.68
C LEU A 117 1.20 -9.05 5.46
N VAL A 118 1.90 -10.13 5.11
CA VAL A 118 1.80 -11.43 5.78
C VAL A 118 2.26 -11.33 7.23
N GLU A 119 3.34 -10.61 7.50
CA GLU A 119 3.83 -10.39 8.87
C GLU A 119 2.84 -9.56 9.68
N LEU A 120 2.34 -8.44 9.14
CA LEU A 120 1.34 -7.60 9.80
C LEU A 120 0.07 -8.38 10.11
N ARG A 121 -0.55 -8.99 9.09
CA ARG A 121 -1.83 -9.69 9.28
C ARG A 121 -1.66 -10.94 10.13
N GLY A 122 -0.51 -11.62 10.02
CA GLY A 122 -0.14 -12.73 10.87
C GLY A 122 -0.01 -12.33 12.33
N GLU A 123 0.66 -11.21 12.63
CA GLU A 123 0.77 -10.66 13.98
C GLU A 123 -0.60 -10.31 14.56
N VAL A 124 -1.44 -9.62 13.79
CA VAL A 124 -2.81 -9.27 14.21
C VAL A 124 -3.63 -10.53 14.53
N LEU A 125 -3.54 -11.55 13.70
CA LEU A 125 -4.24 -12.81 13.92
C LEU A 125 -3.66 -13.61 15.11
N CYS A 126 -2.36 -13.50 15.39
CA CYS A 126 -1.76 -14.12 16.58
C CYS A 126 -2.34 -13.56 17.88
N ARG A 127 -2.73 -12.28 17.89
CA ARG A 127 -3.33 -11.64 19.07
C ARG A 127 -4.70 -12.20 19.41
N THR A 128 -5.35 -12.92 18.50
CA THR A 128 -6.62 -13.63 18.78
C THR A 128 -6.41 -15.05 19.31
N GLY A 129 -5.16 -15.46 19.54
CA GLY A 129 -4.80 -16.79 20.06
C GLY A 129 -4.43 -17.82 18.98
N VAL A 130 -4.39 -17.42 17.70
CA VAL A 130 -3.96 -18.30 16.61
C VAL A 130 -2.44 -18.48 16.65
N PRO A 131 -1.90 -19.71 16.61
CA PRO A 131 -0.45 -19.93 16.58
C PRO A 131 0.23 -19.30 15.34
N PRO A 132 1.46 -18.76 15.45
CA PRO A 132 2.11 -17.99 14.37
C PRO A 132 2.20 -18.72 13.03
N GLY A 133 2.54 -20.01 13.03
CA GLY A 133 2.61 -20.80 11.80
C GLY A 133 1.26 -20.92 11.09
N ARG A 134 0.15 -21.02 11.84
CA ARG A 134 -1.21 -21.07 11.29
C ARG A 134 -1.65 -19.68 10.83
N ALA A 135 -1.33 -18.64 11.59
CA ALA A 135 -1.70 -17.28 11.26
C ALA A 135 -1.10 -16.83 9.92
N ARG A 136 0.20 -17.11 9.70
CA ARG A 136 0.88 -16.76 8.44
C ARG A 136 0.37 -17.58 7.26
N ALA A 137 0.03 -18.85 7.47
CA ALA A 137 -0.49 -19.74 6.43
C ALA A 137 -1.87 -19.33 5.90
N CYS A 138 -2.59 -18.43 6.58
CA CYS A 138 -3.85 -17.87 6.10
C CYS A 138 -3.68 -16.89 4.94
N PHE A 139 -2.46 -16.42 4.68
CA PHE A 139 -2.19 -15.39 3.69
C PHE A 139 -1.32 -15.94 2.55
N PRO A 140 -1.50 -15.44 1.32
CA PRO A 140 -0.71 -15.90 0.18
C PRO A 140 0.78 -15.65 0.38
N SER A 141 1.60 -16.56 -0.13
CA SER A 141 3.07 -16.53 -0.02
C SER A 141 3.79 -16.14 -1.31
N SER A 142 3.07 -16.04 -2.43
CA SER A 142 3.61 -15.68 -3.74
C SER A 142 3.33 -14.22 -4.04
N GLU A 143 4.38 -13.47 -4.40
CA GLU A 143 4.24 -12.11 -4.88
C GLU A 143 3.34 -12.08 -6.14
N PRO A 144 2.45 -11.08 -6.29
CA PRO A 144 1.61 -10.96 -7.48
C PRO A 144 2.48 -10.66 -8.72
N GLU A 145 2.38 -11.50 -9.74
CA GLU A 145 3.12 -11.32 -11.00
C GLU A 145 2.37 -10.46 -12.02
N ASP A 146 1.04 -10.37 -11.91
CA ASP A 146 0.22 -9.61 -12.85
C ASP A 146 0.33 -8.11 -12.58
N ARG A 147 0.88 -7.39 -13.56
CA ARG A 147 1.10 -5.93 -13.50
C ARG A 147 0.24 -5.17 -14.50
N ARG A 148 -0.70 -5.83 -15.17
CA ARG A 148 -1.49 -5.23 -16.26
C ARG A 148 -2.22 -3.96 -15.82
N ALA A 149 -2.86 -3.99 -14.65
CA ALA A 149 -3.59 -2.82 -14.13
C ALA A 149 -2.62 -1.67 -13.81
N GLU A 150 -1.50 -1.97 -13.16
CA GLU A 150 -0.47 -0.99 -12.82
C GLU A 150 0.16 -0.33 -14.05
N ASP A 151 0.57 -1.14 -15.02
CA ASP A 151 1.20 -0.63 -16.24
C ASP A 151 0.20 0.22 -17.04
N LEU A 152 -1.07 -0.19 -17.09
CA LEU A 152 -2.11 0.60 -17.73
C LEU A 152 -2.38 1.92 -16.97
N ALA A 153 -2.33 1.91 -15.64
CA ALA A 153 -2.49 3.12 -14.85
C ALA A 153 -1.38 4.13 -15.14
N ARG A 154 -0.13 3.65 -15.32
CA ARG A 154 0.98 4.49 -15.78
C ARG A 154 0.75 5.02 -17.19
N LEU A 155 0.35 4.17 -18.13
CA LEU A 155 0.16 4.55 -19.54
C LEU A 155 -0.98 5.57 -19.73
N LEU A 156 -2.06 5.44 -18.96
CA LEU A 156 -3.22 6.33 -19.02
C LEU A 156 -3.10 7.54 -18.08
N ASP A 157 -2.03 7.62 -17.31
CA ASP A 157 -1.81 8.60 -16.24
C ASP A 157 -3.00 8.68 -15.27
N VAL A 158 -3.39 7.53 -14.73
CA VAL A 158 -4.42 7.38 -13.70
C VAL A 158 -3.72 7.26 -12.35
N PRO A 159 -3.78 8.26 -11.47
CA PRO A 159 -3.23 8.16 -10.13
C PRO A 159 -3.84 6.97 -9.36
N VAL A 160 -3.01 6.26 -8.60
CA VAL A 160 -3.41 5.08 -7.83
C VAL A 160 -2.85 5.14 -6.42
N LEU A 161 -3.72 4.95 -5.43
CA LEU A 161 -3.40 4.76 -4.02
C LEU A 161 -3.90 3.39 -3.57
N THR A 162 -3.02 2.54 -3.03
CA THR A 162 -3.45 1.31 -2.35
C THR A 162 -3.70 1.59 -0.87
N VAL A 163 -4.77 1.03 -0.31
CA VAL A 163 -5.13 1.12 1.11
C VAL A 163 -5.66 -0.24 1.55
N GLY A 164 -4.76 -1.12 2.03
CA GLY A 164 -5.10 -2.50 2.38
C GLY A 164 -5.24 -2.76 3.88
N SER A 165 -4.14 -2.72 4.63
CA SER A 165 -4.08 -3.16 6.04
C SER A 165 -4.15 -2.01 7.06
N VAL A 166 -4.56 -0.83 6.60
CA VAL A 166 -4.74 0.40 7.40
C VAL A 166 -6.05 0.33 8.17
#